data_AF-A0A0G0YMP0-F1
#
_entry.id   AF-A0A0G0YMP0-F1
#
_cell.length_a   1.000
_cell.length_b   1.000
_cell.length_c   1.000
_cell.angle_alpha   90.00
_cell.angle_beta   90.00
_cell.angle_gamma   90.00
#
_symmetry.space_group_name_H-M   'P 1'
#
loop_
_entity.id
_entity.type
_entity.pdbx_description
1 polymer ?
#
loop_
_entity_poly.entity_id
_entity_poly.type
_entity_poly.pdbx_seq_one_letter_code
_entity_poly.pdbx_strand_id
1 'polypeptide(L)'
;MAKHEEISLFFGISPSLVELNEILKVDNDLILFDQSGIEEILPDRPPFLILKKAAVFTNKNGNKSIVSLSEITREDCAGHIPEELMTPLILFSKALALTGRFLAAFLNGGNNVVAEVIKTGPVESLLGFSDLRYTRPPVNALSYAEVISVKGRRVIKATMNTQTWIVAGDHFVPAGKISGLEYAIIPKQLLLAALRQ
;
A
#
# COMPACT_ATOMS: atom_id res chain seq x y z
N MET A 1 -4.72 21.31 -13.40
CA MET A 1 -5.08 20.47 -12.26
C MET A 1 -3.79 20.12 -11.55
N ALA A 2 -3.69 20.41 -10.26
CA ALA A 2 -2.53 20.00 -9.49
C ALA A 2 -2.57 18.47 -9.30
N LYS A 3 -1.42 17.79 -9.31
CA LYS A 3 -1.37 16.31 -9.29
C LYS A 3 -2.07 15.68 -8.07
N HIS A 4 -2.12 16.40 -6.96
CA HIS A 4 -2.87 15.97 -5.78
C HIS A 4 -4.40 16.00 -6.01
N GLU A 5 -4.92 16.95 -6.77
CA GLU A 5 -6.34 16.99 -7.17
C GLU A 5 -6.65 15.80 -8.08
N GLU A 6 -5.74 15.46 -8.99
CA GLU A 6 -5.84 14.30 -9.88
C GLU A 6 -5.92 12.99 -9.09
N ILE A 7 -5.04 12.81 -8.11
CA ILE A 7 -5.03 11.63 -7.23
C ILE A 7 -6.32 11.58 -6.39
N SER A 8 -6.76 12.71 -5.85
CA SER A 8 -7.99 12.77 -5.03
C SER A 8 -9.21 12.39 -5.85
N LEU A 9 -9.35 12.96 -7.06
CA LEU A 9 -10.41 12.64 -8.00
C LEU A 9 -10.36 11.17 -8.41
N PHE A 10 -9.16 10.67 -8.72
CA PHE A 10 -8.96 9.28 -9.12
C PHE A 10 -9.37 8.30 -8.02
N PHE A 11 -9.01 8.58 -6.77
CA PHE A 11 -9.41 7.75 -5.63
C PHE A 11 -10.85 7.96 -5.19
N GLY A 12 -11.51 9.04 -5.62
CA GLY A 12 -12.85 9.39 -5.16
C GLY A 12 -12.87 9.79 -3.69
N ILE A 13 -11.80 10.41 -3.22
CA ILE A 13 -11.65 10.88 -1.84
C ILE A 13 -11.68 12.41 -1.82
N SER A 14 -12.32 12.97 -0.80
CA SER A 14 -12.46 14.42 -0.62
C SER A 14 -11.77 14.94 0.65
N PRO A 15 -10.52 14.57 0.95
CA PRO A 15 -9.82 15.13 2.09
C PRO A 15 -9.52 16.61 1.86
N SER A 16 -9.17 17.32 2.93
CA SER A 16 -8.57 18.65 2.75
C SER A 16 -7.32 18.53 1.85
N LEU A 17 -7.21 19.42 0.85
CA LEU A 17 -6.06 19.44 -0.07
C LEU A 17 -4.74 19.61 0.68
N VAL A 18 -4.77 20.22 1.87
CA VAL A 18 -3.61 20.41 2.74
C VAL A 18 -3.11 19.06 3.24
N GLU A 19 -3.97 18.22 3.83
CA GLU A 19 -3.59 16.90 4.34
C GLU A 19 -3.02 16.01 3.23
N LEU A 20 -3.67 15.97 2.07
CA LEU A 20 -3.23 15.12 0.97
C LEU A 20 -1.88 15.61 0.38
N ASN A 21 -1.63 16.92 0.35
CA ASN A 21 -0.35 17.46 -0.06
C ASN A 21 0.78 17.15 0.93
N GLU A 22 0.49 17.16 2.23
CA GLU A 22 1.45 16.79 3.28
C GLU A 22 1.81 15.30 3.21
N ILE A 23 0.83 14.45 2.93
CA ILE A 23 1.02 13.00 2.79
C ILE A 23 1.80 12.68 1.51
N LEU A 24 1.33 13.17 0.36
CA LEU A 24 1.84 12.69 -0.92
C LEU A 24 3.12 13.37 -1.36
N LYS A 25 3.31 14.66 -1.05
CA LYS A 25 4.47 15.44 -1.49
C LYS A 25 4.82 15.20 -2.97
N VAL A 26 3.80 15.13 -3.84
CA VAL A 26 3.97 14.80 -5.26
C VAL A 26 4.77 15.89 -5.97
N ASP A 27 5.71 15.48 -6.81
CA ASP A 27 6.44 16.38 -7.70
C ASP A 27 6.19 15.99 -9.17
N ASN A 28 6.74 14.85 -9.62
CA ASN A 28 6.75 14.44 -11.04
C ASN A 28 6.32 12.98 -11.32
N ASP A 29 6.13 12.63 -12.60
CA ASP A 29 5.86 11.26 -13.10
C ASP A 29 4.63 10.52 -12.52
N LEU A 30 3.46 11.17 -12.48
CA LEU A 30 2.24 10.53 -11.98
C LEU A 30 1.74 9.45 -12.96
N ILE A 31 1.60 8.22 -12.47
CA ILE A 31 1.00 7.09 -13.19
C ILE A 31 -0.08 6.47 -12.31
N LEU A 32 -1.28 6.34 -12.87
CA LEU A 32 -2.47 5.85 -12.17
C LEU A 32 -2.77 4.41 -12.59
N PHE A 33 -3.14 3.58 -11.62
CA PHE A 33 -3.49 2.18 -11.80
C PHE A 33 -4.83 1.92 -11.13
N ASP A 34 -5.79 1.43 -11.90
CA ASP A 34 -6.99 0.80 -11.36
C ASP A 34 -6.70 -0.65 -10.95
N GLN A 35 -7.73 -1.39 -10.54
CA GLN A 35 -7.58 -2.76 -10.11
C GLN A 35 -7.01 -3.67 -11.22
N SER A 36 -7.38 -3.46 -12.48
CA SER A 36 -6.86 -4.26 -13.59
C SER A 36 -5.36 -4.02 -13.78
N GLY A 37 -4.94 -2.74 -13.77
CA GLY A 37 -3.53 -2.39 -13.83
C GLY A 37 -2.73 -2.93 -12.63
N ILE A 38 -3.35 -3.02 -11.45
CA ILE A 38 -2.74 -3.65 -10.28
C ILE A 38 -2.54 -5.15 -10.48
N GLU A 39 -3.56 -5.84 -10.97
CA GLU A 39 -3.56 -7.29 -11.20
C GLU A 39 -2.67 -7.72 -12.37
N GLU A 40 -2.33 -6.80 -13.27
CA GLU A 40 -1.30 -6.99 -14.28
C GLU A 40 0.09 -7.04 -13.65
N ILE A 41 0.40 -6.16 -12.69
CA ILE A 41 1.70 -6.08 -12.03
C ILE A 41 1.86 -7.16 -10.95
N LEU A 42 0.84 -7.34 -10.10
CA LEU A 42 0.88 -8.27 -8.98
C LEU A 42 0.23 -9.62 -9.32
N PRO A 43 0.82 -10.74 -8.88
CA PRO A 43 0.18 -12.05 -9.01
C PRO A 43 -0.97 -12.26 -8.00
N ASP A 44 -1.06 -11.43 -6.96
CA ASP A 44 -2.08 -11.53 -5.91
C ASP A 44 -3.50 -11.40 -6.49
N ARG A 45 -4.45 -12.16 -5.94
CA ARG A 45 -5.88 -12.12 -6.30
C ARG A 45 -6.74 -12.12 -5.04
N PRO A 46 -8.02 -11.70 -5.11
CA PRO A 46 -8.92 -11.85 -3.97
C PRO A 46 -8.92 -13.29 -3.42
N PRO A 47 -8.94 -13.49 -2.09
CA PRO A 47 -9.05 -12.48 -1.03
C PRO A 47 -7.70 -11.86 -0.59
N PHE A 48 -6.57 -12.22 -1.23
CA PHE A 48 -5.25 -11.71 -0.86
C PHE A 48 -4.99 -10.30 -1.39
N LEU A 49 -5.50 -9.95 -2.57
CA LEU A 49 -5.40 -8.60 -3.10
C LEU A 49 -6.56 -7.74 -2.60
N ILE A 50 -6.25 -6.72 -1.78
CA ILE A 50 -7.22 -5.73 -1.26
C ILE A 50 -7.01 -4.32 -1.85
N LEU A 51 -5.95 -4.12 -2.63
CA LEU A 51 -5.71 -2.84 -3.32
C LEU A 51 -6.75 -2.67 -4.45
N LYS A 52 -7.36 -1.49 -4.53
CA LYS A 52 -8.34 -1.13 -5.57
C LYS A 52 -7.77 -0.15 -6.59
N LYS A 53 -6.95 0.78 -6.12
CA LYS A 53 -6.35 1.82 -6.94
C LYS A 53 -4.96 2.15 -6.42
N ALA A 54 -4.07 2.60 -7.30
CA ALA A 54 -2.74 3.06 -6.95
C ALA A 54 -2.29 4.22 -7.82
N ALA A 55 -1.44 5.07 -7.27
CA ALA A 55 -0.80 6.18 -7.96
C ALA A 55 0.69 6.15 -7.64
N VAL A 56 1.52 5.90 -8.64
CA VAL A 56 2.98 5.94 -8.55
C VAL A 56 3.47 7.30 -9.01
N PHE A 57 4.44 7.87 -8.31
CA PHE A 57 5.01 9.18 -8.64
C PHE A 57 6.42 9.34 -8.08
N THR A 58 7.12 10.39 -8.51
CA THR A 58 8.34 10.89 -7.88
C THR A 58 7.95 11.97 -6.86
N ASN A 59 8.33 11.80 -5.60
CA ASN A 59 8.05 12.79 -4.56
C ASN A 59 9.04 13.97 -4.61
N LYS A 60 8.79 15.02 -3.80
CA LYS A 60 9.63 16.22 -3.71
C LYS A 60 11.09 15.97 -3.32
N ASN A 61 11.42 14.80 -2.77
CA ASN A 61 12.78 14.40 -2.44
C ASN A 61 13.47 13.63 -3.58
N GLY A 62 12.81 13.46 -4.73
CA GLY A 62 13.30 12.67 -5.87
C GLY A 62 13.13 11.17 -5.71
N ASN A 63 12.48 10.70 -4.65
CA ASN A 63 12.27 9.26 -4.42
C ASN A 63 11.04 8.77 -5.19
N LYS A 64 11.11 7.53 -5.70
CA LYS A 64 9.93 6.84 -6.23
C LYS A 64 9.04 6.43 -5.06
N SER A 65 7.77 6.82 -5.18
CA SER A 65 6.74 6.65 -4.17
C SER A 65 5.46 6.13 -4.80
N ILE A 66 4.60 5.59 -3.95
CA ILE A 66 3.25 5.16 -4.30
C ILE A 66 2.30 5.60 -3.21
N VAL A 67 1.08 5.91 -3.60
CA VAL A 67 -0.08 5.83 -2.73
C VAL A 67 -1.07 4.83 -3.30
N SER A 68 -1.69 4.02 -2.46
CA SER A 68 -2.74 3.07 -2.83
C SER A 68 -3.98 3.28 -1.99
N LEU A 69 -5.13 2.90 -2.56
CA LEU A 69 -6.39 2.79 -1.85
C LEU A 69 -6.75 1.32 -1.74
N SER A 70 -6.94 0.86 -0.50
CA SER A 70 -7.46 -0.47 -0.19
C SER A 70 -8.86 -0.36 0.36
N GLU A 71 -9.68 -1.37 0.08
CA GLU A 71 -11.03 -1.51 0.64
C GLU A 71 -11.05 -2.76 1.52
N ILE A 72 -11.46 -2.59 2.77
CA ILE A 72 -11.63 -3.65 3.76
C ILE A 72 -13.12 -3.79 4.03
N THR A 73 -13.68 -4.91 3.60
CA THR A 73 -15.11 -5.17 3.64
C THR A 73 -15.55 -5.77 4.98
N ARG A 74 -16.86 -5.96 5.15
CA ARG A 74 -17.39 -6.66 6.34
C ARG A 74 -17.01 -8.14 6.32
N GLU A 75 -16.98 -8.72 5.13
CA GLU A 75 -16.63 -10.10 4.85
C GLU A 75 -15.17 -10.38 5.24
N ASP A 76 -14.26 -9.45 4.96
CA ASP A 76 -12.85 -9.52 5.39
C ASP A 76 -12.70 -9.55 6.92
N CYS A 77 -13.67 -9.01 7.65
CA CYS A 77 -13.66 -8.86 9.11
C CYS A 77 -14.48 -9.93 9.86
N ALA A 78 -15.25 -10.75 9.14
CA ALA A 78 -16.29 -11.60 9.72
C ALA A 78 -15.77 -12.61 10.76
N GLY A 79 -14.49 -12.99 10.69
CA GLY A 79 -13.85 -13.91 11.64
C GLY A 79 -13.04 -13.26 12.75
N HIS A 80 -13.00 -11.93 12.86
CA HIS A 80 -12.10 -11.26 13.81
C HIS A 80 -12.67 -11.15 15.23
N ILE A 81 -13.81 -10.47 15.38
CA ILE A 81 -14.52 -10.27 16.65
C ILE A 81 -16.02 -10.47 16.37
N PRO A 82 -16.61 -11.62 16.79
CA PRO A 82 -18.00 -11.94 16.47
C PRO A 82 -19.04 -10.95 17.02
N GLU A 83 -18.77 -10.37 18.19
CA GLU A 83 -19.70 -9.49 18.90
C GLU A 83 -19.74 -8.06 18.34
N GLU A 84 -18.65 -7.61 17.70
CA GLU A 84 -18.51 -6.25 17.18
C GLU A 84 -17.57 -6.26 15.97
N LEU A 85 -18.10 -5.96 14.79
CA LEU A 85 -17.30 -5.89 13.57
C LEU A 85 -16.27 -4.77 13.66
N MET A 86 -15.00 -5.17 13.69
CA MET A 86 -13.85 -4.29 13.71
C MET A 86 -12.84 -4.78 12.68
N THR A 87 -12.25 -3.85 11.94
CA THR A 87 -11.13 -4.13 11.03
C THR A 87 -9.91 -4.55 11.85
N PRO A 88 -9.41 -5.79 11.69
CA PRO A 88 -8.20 -6.22 12.37
C PRO A 88 -6.99 -5.43 11.87
N LEU A 89 -6.09 -5.06 12.79
CA LEU A 89 -4.88 -4.29 12.46
C LEU A 89 -4.00 -4.97 11.41
N ILE A 90 -4.06 -6.31 11.33
CA ILE A 90 -3.35 -7.09 10.32
C ILE A 90 -3.75 -6.72 8.88
N LEU A 91 -4.97 -6.23 8.64
CA LEU A 91 -5.40 -5.80 7.31
C LEU A 91 -4.79 -4.45 6.92
N PHE A 92 -4.53 -3.57 7.89
CA PHE A 92 -3.73 -2.37 7.63
C PHE A 92 -2.27 -2.73 7.33
N SER A 93 -1.68 -3.69 8.05
CA SER A 93 -0.34 -4.20 7.72
C SER A 93 -0.29 -4.86 6.34
N LYS A 94 -1.35 -5.58 5.95
CA LYS A 94 -1.49 -6.16 4.61
C LYS A 94 -1.57 -5.08 3.53
N ALA A 95 -2.33 -4.00 3.74
CA ALA A 95 -2.38 -2.87 2.82
C ALA A 95 -0.99 -2.24 2.63
N LEU A 96 -0.24 -2.03 3.72
CA LEU A 96 1.14 -1.52 3.68
C LEU A 96 2.09 -2.44 2.90
N ALA A 97 2.03 -3.74 3.18
CA ALA A 97 2.85 -4.74 2.51
C ALA A 97 2.53 -4.83 1.02
N LEU A 98 1.25 -4.86 0.63
CA LEU A 98 0.85 -4.90 -0.78
C LEU A 98 1.23 -3.61 -1.52
N THR A 99 1.12 -2.46 -0.85
CA THR A 99 1.50 -1.16 -1.42
C THR A 99 2.99 -1.13 -1.77
N GLY A 100 3.85 -1.52 -0.83
CA GLY A 100 5.28 -1.61 -1.10
C GLY A 100 5.63 -2.72 -2.09
N ARG A 101 4.92 -3.87 -2.03
CA ARG A 101 5.06 -4.96 -2.99
C ARG A 101 4.78 -4.50 -4.42
N PHE A 102 3.70 -3.75 -4.63
CA PHE A 102 3.37 -3.17 -5.93
C PHE A 102 4.49 -2.27 -6.44
N LEU A 103 4.92 -1.31 -5.62
CA LEU A 103 5.98 -0.38 -6.01
C LEU A 103 7.30 -1.11 -6.32
N ALA A 104 7.62 -2.13 -5.53
CA ALA A 104 8.82 -2.94 -5.72
C ALA A 104 8.77 -3.71 -7.05
N ALA A 105 7.64 -4.35 -7.37
CA ALA A 105 7.45 -5.05 -8.63
C ALA A 105 7.45 -4.08 -9.83
N PHE A 106 6.68 -3.00 -9.74
CA PHE A 106 6.59 -1.96 -10.78
C PHE A 106 7.96 -1.43 -11.20
N LEU A 107 8.83 -1.11 -10.23
CA LEU A 107 10.17 -0.59 -10.49
C LEU A 107 11.16 -1.63 -11.01
N ASN A 108 10.86 -2.92 -10.92
CA ASN A 108 11.81 -4.01 -11.22
C ASN A 108 11.29 -5.01 -12.27
N GLY A 109 10.45 -4.56 -13.21
CA GLY A 109 10.02 -5.38 -14.35
C GLY A 109 8.56 -5.87 -14.28
N GLY A 110 7.77 -5.31 -13.36
CA GLY A 110 6.33 -5.53 -13.24
C GLY A 110 6.00 -7.01 -13.08
N ASN A 111 5.18 -7.52 -14.00
CA ASN A 111 4.61 -8.87 -13.97
C ASN A 111 5.63 -10.01 -14.14
N ASN A 112 6.88 -9.69 -14.48
CA ASN A 112 7.98 -10.65 -14.64
C ASN A 112 8.67 -10.98 -13.31
N VAL A 113 8.37 -10.24 -12.25
CA VAL A 113 8.93 -10.46 -10.92
C VAL A 113 7.83 -10.60 -9.88
N VAL A 114 8.20 -11.18 -8.76
CA VAL A 114 7.40 -11.25 -7.55
C VAL A 114 8.23 -10.62 -6.45
N ALA A 115 7.76 -9.49 -5.93
CA ALA A 115 8.32 -8.91 -4.72
C ALA A 115 7.76 -9.68 -3.52
N GLU A 116 8.62 -10.14 -2.61
CA GLU A 116 8.21 -10.83 -1.37
C GLU A 116 8.79 -10.11 -0.17
N VAL A 117 7.97 -9.91 0.87
CA VAL A 117 8.45 -9.34 2.14
C VAL A 117 9.38 -10.35 2.80
N ILE A 118 10.63 -9.97 3.04
CA ILE A 118 11.63 -10.84 3.70
C ILE A 118 12.07 -10.33 5.06
N LYS A 119 11.79 -9.07 5.37
CA LYS A 119 12.11 -8.46 6.66
C LYS A 119 11.23 -7.25 6.92
N THR A 120 10.74 -7.14 8.15
CA THR A 120 10.07 -5.95 8.66
C THR A 120 11.03 -5.19 9.58
N GLY A 121 11.03 -3.86 9.52
CA GLY A 121 11.59 -3.05 10.59
C GLY A 121 10.54 -2.76 11.68
N PRO A 122 10.68 -1.66 12.43
CA PRO A 122 9.73 -1.28 13.47
C PRO A 122 8.31 -1.14 12.92
N VAL A 123 7.35 -1.74 13.62
CA VAL A 123 5.92 -1.67 13.35
C VAL A 123 5.27 -0.84 14.45
N GLU A 124 4.54 0.20 14.07
CA GLU A 124 3.88 1.11 14.99
C GLU A 124 2.37 1.13 14.68
N SER A 125 1.55 0.86 15.71
CA SER A 125 0.12 1.20 15.65
C SER A 125 0.00 2.68 15.98
N LEU A 126 -0.69 3.42 15.12
CA LEU A 126 -0.93 4.85 15.31
C LEU A 126 -2.37 5.15 15.76
N LEU A 127 -3.22 4.11 15.85
CA LEU A 127 -4.57 4.24 16.37
C LEU A 127 -4.57 4.43 17.89
N GLY A 128 -5.19 5.52 18.34
CA GLY A 128 -5.59 5.69 19.73
C GLY A 128 -6.94 5.04 20.03
N PHE A 129 -7.30 4.93 21.31
CA PHE A 129 -8.60 4.41 21.72
C PHE A 129 -9.78 5.18 21.14
N SER A 130 -9.65 6.50 20.99
CA SER A 130 -10.67 7.35 20.35
C SER A 130 -10.91 6.95 18.89
N ASP A 131 -9.91 6.40 18.22
CA ASP A 131 -9.89 6.22 16.77
C ASP A 131 -10.49 4.87 16.36
N LEU A 132 -10.71 3.96 17.32
CA LEU A 132 -11.32 2.65 17.08
C LEU A 132 -12.72 2.74 16.45
N ARG A 133 -13.43 3.86 16.61
CA ARG A 133 -14.71 4.07 15.92
C ARG A 133 -14.59 4.03 14.39
N TYR A 134 -13.42 4.37 13.85
CA TYR A 134 -13.15 4.42 12.41
C TYR A 134 -12.73 3.08 11.81
N THR A 135 -12.50 2.05 12.65
CA THR A 135 -12.13 0.72 12.17
C THR A 135 -13.35 -0.16 11.86
N ARG A 136 -14.56 0.34 12.06
CA ARG A 136 -15.80 -0.38 11.72
C ARG A 136 -15.95 -0.55 10.20
N PRO A 137 -16.03 -1.77 9.67
CA PRO A 137 -16.12 -2.00 8.23
C PRO A 137 -17.47 -1.56 7.62
N PRO A 138 -17.47 -1.11 6.35
CA PRO A 138 -16.33 -1.07 5.44
C PRO A 138 -15.34 0.06 5.77
N VAL A 139 -14.04 -0.22 5.59
CA VAL A 139 -12.95 0.73 5.81
C VAL A 139 -12.17 0.92 4.53
N ASN A 140 -12.03 2.18 4.11
CA ASN A 140 -11.07 2.55 3.08
C ASN A 140 -9.74 2.92 3.75
N ALA A 141 -8.66 2.26 3.34
CA ALA A 141 -7.31 2.51 3.84
C ALA A 141 -6.44 3.12 2.73
N LEU A 142 -5.95 4.33 2.95
CA LEU A 142 -4.96 4.97 2.09
C LEU A 142 -3.57 4.59 2.59
N SER A 143 -2.76 3.95 1.76
CA SER A 143 -1.41 3.49 2.12
C SER A 143 -0.36 4.18 1.25
N TYR A 144 0.68 4.73 1.87
CA TYR A 144 1.84 5.30 1.21
C TYR A 144 3.05 4.38 1.37
N ALA A 145 3.87 4.28 0.33
CA ALA A 145 5.21 3.74 0.44
C ALA A 145 6.22 4.57 -0.37
N GLU A 146 7.44 4.66 0.13
CA GLU A 146 8.58 5.27 -0.58
C GLU A 146 9.81 4.39 -0.54
N VAL A 147 10.57 4.39 -1.63
CA VAL A 147 11.85 3.69 -1.71
C VAL A 147 12.89 4.44 -0.89
N ILE A 148 13.49 3.75 0.08
CA ILE A 148 14.66 4.22 0.82
C ILE A 148 15.94 3.77 0.13
N SER A 149 15.98 2.50 -0.31
CA SER A 149 17.13 1.96 -1.00
C SER A 149 16.78 0.76 -1.86
N VAL A 150 17.53 0.58 -2.94
CA VAL A 150 17.53 -0.64 -3.75
C VAL A 150 18.98 -1.14 -3.83
N LYS A 151 19.23 -2.38 -3.39
CA LYS A 151 20.57 -2.94 -3.30
C LYS A 151 20.56 -4.42 -3.70
N GLY A 152 21.65 -4.89 -4.29
CA GLY A 152 21.84 -6.31 -4.57
C GLY A 152 22.59 -6.58 -5.86
N ARG A 153 23.37 -7.67 -5.89
CA ARG A 153 24.04 -8.16 -7.11
C ARG A 153 23.37 -9.41 -7.68
N ARG A 154 23.01 -10.37 -6.82
CA ARG A 154 22.34 -11.62 -7.21
C ARG A 154 20.84 -11.62 -6.93
N VAL A 155 20.44 -11.05 -5.80
CA VAL A 155 19.04 -10.83 -5.42
C VAL A 155 18.89 -9.34 -5.16
N ILE A 156 18.01 -8.70 -5.92
CA ILE A 156 17.68 -7.29 -5.72
C ILE A 156 16.77 -7.21 -4.50
N LYS A 157 17.09 -6.27 -3.61
CA LYS A 157 16.32 -5.96 -2.41
C LYS A 157 15.89 -4.51 -2.46
N ALA A 158 14.61 -4.25 -2.21
CA ALA A 158 14.07 -2.92 -2.08
C ALA A 158 13.62 -2.69 -0.63
N THR A 159 14.08 -1.61 -0.01
CA THR A 159 13.69 -1.22 1.36
C THR A 159 12.80 0.01 1.29
N MET A 160 11.67 0.00 2.01
CA MET A 160 10.69 1.06 1.97
C MET A 160 10.25 1.53 3.35
N ASN A 161 9.88 2.80 3.45
CA ASN A 161 9.07 3.31 4.55
C ASN A 161 7.62 3.30 4.10
N THR A 162 6.72 2.87 4.99
CA THR A 162 5.30 2.74 4.68
C THR A 162 4.45 3.30 5.81
N GLN A 163 3.33 3.95 5.47
CA GLN A 163 2.36 4.46 6.43
C GLN A 163 0.94 4.37 5.85
N THR A 164 -0.04 4.10 6.69
CA THR A 164 -1.44 3.95 6.29
C THR A 164 -2.34 4.79 7.16
N TRP A 165 -3.40 5.30 6.54
CA TRP A 165 -4.44 6.08 7.15
C TRP A 165 -5.80 5.47 6.80
N ILE A 166 -6.76 5.61 7.72
CA ILE A 166 -8.16 5.38 7.42
C ILE A 166 -8.74 6.64 6.79
N VAL A 167 -9.50 6.48 5.70
CA VAL A 167 -10.23 7.57 5.07
C VAL A 167 -11.55 7.77 5.83
N ALA A 168 -11.65 8.85 6.61
CA ALA A 168 -12.77 9.12 7.52
C ALA A 168 -13.58 10.33 7.06
N GLY A 169 -14.22 10.23 5.90
CA GLY A 169 -14.93 11.37 5.29
C GLY A 169 -13.95 12.37 4.68
N ASP A 170 -13.75 13.49 5.34
CA ASP A 170 -12.94 14.63 4.88
C ASP A 170 -11.54 14.72 5.52
N HIS A 171 -11.19 13.77 6.38
CA HIS A 171 -9.90 13.71 7.05
C HIS A 171 -9.31 12.29 7.05
N PHE A 172 -8.01 12.22 7.34
CA PHE A 172 -7.27 10.98 7.47
C PHE A 172 -6.91 10.66 8.92
N VAL A 173 -7.20 9.43 9.35
CA VAL A 173 -6.84 8.94 10.68
C VAL A 173 -5.61 8.03 10.56
N PRO A 174 -4.44 8.41 11.09
CA PRO A 174 -3.25 7.55 11.06
C PRO A 174 -3.54 6.19 11.70
N ALA A 175 -3.32 5.11 10.96
CA ALA A 175 -3.65 3.77 11.43
C ALA A 175 -2.41 2.94 11.79
N GLY A 176 -1.36 3.05 10.98
CA GLY A 176 -0.14 2.33 11.26
C GLY A 176 1.02 2.70 10.35
N LYS A 177 2.22 2.28 10.74
CA LYS A 177 3.46 2.54 10.02
C LYS A 177 4.40 1.34 10.13
N ILE A 178 5.10 1.04 9.05
CA ILE A 178 6.22 0.09 9.05
C ILE A 178 7.42 0.77 8.42
N SER A 179 8.47 0.97 9.21
CA SER A 179 9.73 1.57 8.75
C SER A 179 10.68 0.47 8.28
N GLY A 180 11.34 0.66 7.14
CA GLY A 180 12.36 -0.29 6.65
C GLY A 180 11.81 -1.67 6.25
N LEU A 181 10.63 -1.73 5.65
CA LEU A 181 10.05 -2.95 5.09
C LEU A 181 10.86 -3.38 3.86
N GLU A 182 11.47 -4.56 3.90
CA GLU A 182 12.38 -5.07 2.87
C GLU A 182 11.72 -6.15 2.01
N TYR A 183 11.80 -5.96 0.70
CA TYR A 183 11.30 -6.86 -0.32
C TYR A 183 12.46 -7.51 -1.06
N ALA A 184 12.44 -8.83 -1.22
CA ALA A 184 13.24 -9.51 -2.23
C ALA A 184 12.50 -9.49 -3.56
N ILE A 185 13.19 -9.08 -4.63
CA ILE A 185 12.67 -9.12 -5.99
C ILE A 185 13.09 -10.45 -6.61
N ILE A 186 12.12 -11.34 -6.81
CA ILE A 186 12.33 -12.70 -7.30
C ILE A 186 11.80 -12.79 -8.73
N PRO A 187 12.60 -13.20 -9.72
CA PRO A 187 12.06 -13.49 -11.05
C PRO A 187 10.94 -14.53 -10.99
N LYS A 188 9.79 -14.21 -11.56
CA LYS A 188 8.56 -15.03 -11.45
C LYS A 188 8.79 -16.47 -11.93
N GLN A 189 9.55 -16.64 -13.02
CA GLN A 189 9.89 -17.97 -13.54
C GLN A 189 10.67 -18.83 -12.54
N LEU A 190 11.59 -18.23 -11.77
CA LEU A 190 12.36 -18.94 -10.75
C LEU A 190 11.48 -19.36 -9.57
N LEU A 191 10.59 -18.47 -9.12
CA LEU A 191 9.63 -18.80 -8.05
C LEU A 191 8.72 -19.96 -8.48
N LEU A 192 8.16 -19.90 -9.70
CA LEU A 192 7.30 -20.96 -10.22
C LEU A 192 8.04 -22.29 -10.40
N ALA A 193 9.32 -22.26 -10.78
CA ALA A 193 10.14 -23.47 -10.86
C ALA A 193 10.37 -24.10 -9.48
N ALA A 194 10.60 -23.27 -8.45
CA ALA A 194 10.79 -23.76 -7.08
C ALA A 194 9.50 -24.37 -6.47
N LEU A 195 8.33 -23.81 -6.77
CA LEU A 195 7.04 -24.29 -6.24
C LEU A 195 6.53 -25.60 -6.89
N ARG A 196 7.13 -26.05 -7.98
CA ARG A 196 6.76 -27.29 -8.68
C ARG A 196 7.55 -28.52 -8.21
N GLN A 197 8.53 -28.33 -7.33
CA GLN A 197 9.34 -29.38 -6.72
C GLN A 197 8.66 -29.92 -5.46
#